data_AF-A0A842W0J4-F1
#
_entry.id   AF-A0A842W0J4-F1
#
_cell.length_a   1.000
_cell.length_b   1.000
_cell.length_c   1.000
_cell.angle_alpha   90.00
_cell.angle_beta   90.00
_cell.angle_gamma   90.00
#
_symmetry.space_group_name_H-M   'P 1'
#
loop_
_entity.id
_entity.type
_entity.pdbx_description
1 polymer ?
#
loop_
_entity_poly.entity_id
_entity_poly.type
_entity_poly.pdbx_seq_one_letter_code
_entity_poly.pdbx_strand_id
1 'polypeptide(L)'
;MIHQIDKEIEQEKSIAEKAESFASIILSFTDGFSPAVGSIAGLIPFFFGDPSMTTYIISFILEIVVLFALGAYLAKISQDSILKYGLEMVLAGVITVLISILIGGGHG
;
A
#
# COMPACT_ATOMS: atom_id res chain seq x y z
N MET A 1 -20.41 21.80 37.37
CA MET A 1 -19.55 22.37 36.31
C MET A 1 -18.42 21.41 35.92
N ILE A 2 -17.50 21.02 36.81
CA ILE A 2 -16.40 20.08 36.48
C ILE A 2 -16.92 18.70 36.00
N HIS A 3 -17.93 18.15 36.67
CA HIS A 3 -18.52 16.85 36.31
C HIS A 3 -19.21 16.81 34.93
N GLN A 4 -19.60 17.96 34.37
CA GLN A 4 -20.15 18.02 33.01
C GLN A 4 -19.03 18.01 31.97
N ILE A 5 -17.89 18.63 32.27
CA ILE A 5 -16.70 18.64 31.42
C ILE A 5 -16.12 17.23 31.30
N ASP A 6 -16.02 16.49 32.41
CA ASP A 6 -15.51 15.10 32.38
C ASP A 6 -16.38 14.20 31.49
N LYS A 7 -17.71 14.38 31.57
CA LYS A 7 -18.66 13.61 30.78
C LYS A 7 -18.56 13.96 29.29
N GLU A 8 -18.39 15.23 28.93
CA GLU A 8 -18.16 15.64 27.54
C GLU A 8 -16.86 15.05 26.98
N ILE A 9 -15.76 15.09 27.74
CA ILE A 9 -14.46 14.49 27.36
C ILE A 9 -14.56 12.98 27.17
N GLU A 10 -15.27 12.28 28.06
CA GLU A 10 -15.45 10.83 27.98
C GLU A 10 -16.31 10.43 26.77
N GLN A 11 -17.34 11.23 26.45
CA GLN A 11 -18.14 11.05 25.24
C GLN A 11 -17.31 11.30 23.96
N GLU A 12 -16.52 12.38 23.91
CA GLU A 12 -15.64 12.66 22.77
C GLU A 12 -14.63 11.53 22.53
N LYS A 13 -13.99 11.03 23.60
CA LYS A 13 -13.09 9.87 23.52
C LYS A 13 -13.79 8.64 22.97
N SER A 14 -15.00 8.35 23.46
CA SER A 14 -15.79 7.19 22.99
C SER A 14 -16.15 7.30 21.50
N ILE A 15 -16.46 8.50 21.02
CA ILE A 15 -16.75 8.74 19.59
C ILE A 15 -15.49 8.57 18.74
N ALA A 16 -14.36 9.14 19.18
CA ALA A 16 -13.08 9.01 18.49
C ALA A 16 -12.61 7.55 18.40
N GLU A 17 -12.71 6.79 19.49
CA GLU A 17 -12.33 5.37 19.55
C GLU A 17 -13.16 4.52 18.57
N LYS A 18 -14.48 4.76 18.51
CA LYS A 18 -15.35 4.08 17.53
C LYS A 18 -14.97 4.44 16.09
N ALA A 19 -14.60 5.69 15.83
CA ALA A 19 -14.18 6.14 14.51
C ALA A 19 -12.83 5.53 14.10
N GLU A 20 -11.84 5.48 15.00
CA GLU A 20 -10.55 4.82 14.75
C GLU A 20 -10.72 3.32 14.50
N SER A 21 -11.53 2.64 15.31
CA SER A 21 -11.82 1.21 15.13
C SER A 21 -12.46 0.94 13.76
N PHE A 22 -13.44 1.76 13.36
CA PHE A 22 -14.09 1.66 12.06
C PHE A 22 -13.11 1.96 10.91
N ALA A 23 -12.31 3.02 11.03
CA ALA A 23 -11.31 3.39 10.04
C ALA A 23 -10.26 2.27 9.87
N SER A 24 -9.77 1.69 10.96
CA SER A 24 -8.80 0.58 10.93
C SER A 24 -9.34 -0.65 10.21
N ILE A 25 -10.61 -1.01 10.42
CA ILE A 25 -11.26 -2.12 9.70
C ILE A 25 -11.29 -1.85 8.20
N ILE A 26 -11.67 -0.64 7.79
CA ILE A 26 -11.71 -0.26 6.36
C ILE A 26 -10.30 -0.22 5.75
N LEU A 27 -9.35 0.38 6.46
CA LEU A 27 -7.96 0.51 6.02
C LEU A 27 -7.32 -0.87 5.84
N SER A 28 -7.44 -1.76 6.82
CA SER A 28 -6.88 -3.12 6.73
C SER A 28 -7.48 -3.94 5.57
N PHE A 29 -8.77 -3.80 5.29
CA PHE A 29 -9.38 -4.44 4.11
C PHE A 29 -8.86 -3.84 2.80
N THR A 30 -8.77 -2.52 2.73
CA THR A 30 -8.32 -1.80 1.53
C THR A 30 -6.83 -2.08 1.25
N ASP A 31 -5.99 -2.02 2.28
CA ASP A 31 -4.55 -2.23 2.19
C ASP A 31 -4.20 -3.71 1.95
N GLY A 32 -5.02 -4.65 2.41
CA GLY A 32 -4.84 -6.07 2.09
C GLY A 32 -5.32 -6.45 0.69
N PHE A 33 -6.46 -5.88 0.25
CA PHE A 33 -7.05 -6.20 -1.05
C PHE A 33 -6.37 -5.47 -2.21
N SER A 34 -5.94 -4.23 -2.00
CA SER A 34 -5.33 -3.40 -3.05
C SER A 34 -4.09 -4.04 -3.68
N PRO A 35 -3.08 -4.54 -2.92
CA PRO A 35 -1.93 -5.24 -3.51
C PRO A 35 -2.31 -6.52 -4.25
N ALA A 36 -3.34 -7.24 -3.78
CA ALA A 36 -3.82 -8.44 -4.45
C ALA A 36 -4.40 -8.13 -5.84
N VAL A 37 -5.14 -7.02 -5.97
CA VAL A 37 -5.63 -6.54 -7.27
C VAL A 37 -4.50 -5.91 -8.09
N GLY A 38 -3.60 -5.17 -7.44
CA GLY A 38 -2.43 -4.54 -8.07
C GLY A 38 -1.49 -5.55 -8.71
N SER A 39 -1.28 -6.72 -8.09
CA SER A 39 -0.42 -7.78 -8.65
C SER A 39 -1.01 -8.40 -9.92
N ILE A 40 -2.33 -8.41 -10.08
CA ILE A 40 -2.98 -8.84 -11.33
C ILE A 40 -2.54 -7.95 -12.50
N ALA A 41 -2.29 -6.65 -12.26
CA ALA A 41 -1.80 -5.76 -13.31
C ALA A 41 -0.42 -6.21 -13.84
N GLY A 42 0.46 -6.71 -12.97
CA GLY A 42 1.74 -7.31 -13.36
C GLY A 42 1.57 -8.58 -14.21
N LEU A 43 0.46 -9.32 -14.05
CA LEU A 43 0.17 -10.53 -14.82
C LEU A 43 -0.38 -10.25 -16.23
N ILE A 44 -0.85 -9.03 -16.52
CA ILE A 44 -1.47 -8.66 -17.80
C ILE A 44 -0.61 -9.09 -19.01
N PRO A 45 0.72 -8.85 -19.07
CA PRO A 45 1.54 -9.24 -20.22
C PRO A 45 1.54 -10.74 -20.49
N PHE A 46 1.40 -11.56 -19.46
CA PHE A 46 1.40 -13.03 -19.57
C PHE A 46 0.10 -13.59 -20.15
N PHE A 47 -0.99 -12.81 -20.17
CA PHE A 47 -2.22 -13.22 -20.86
C PHE A 47 -2.11 -13.10 -22.39
N PHE A 48 -1.19 -12.28 -22.89
CA PHE A 48 -1.08 -11.94 -24.31
C PHE A 48 0.26 -12.34 -24.95
N GLY A 49 1.26 -12.71 -24.16
CA GLY A 49 2.59 -13.08 -24.65
C GLY A 49 3.07 -14.41 -24.07
N ASP A 50 3.99 -15.06 -24.79
CA ASP A 50 4.69 -16.23 -24.29
C ASP A 50 5.51 -15.87 -23.03
N PRO A 51 5.78 -16.80 -22.11
CA PRO A 51 6.63 -16.59 -20.93
C PRO A 51 8.11 -16.45 -21.33
N SER A 52 8.40 -15.42 -22.10
CA SER A 52 9.72 -15.02 -22.57
C SER A 52 10.32 -13.98 -21.64
N MET A 53 11.64 -13.81 -21.69
CA MET A 53 12.34 -12.76 -20.93
C MET A 53 11.75 -11.37 -21.20
N THR A 54 11.31 -11.10 -22.43
CA THR A 54 10.66 -9.84 -22.80
C THR A 54 9.36 -9.62 -22.03
N THR A 55 8.52 -10.65 -21.90
CA THR A 55 7.26 -10.61 -21.15
C THR A 55 7.50 -10.34 -19.66
N TYR A 56 8.53 -10.98 -19.09
CA TYR A 56 8.97 -10.71 -17.70
C TYR A 56 9.42 -9.26 -17.51
N ILE A 57 10.24 -8.72 -18.42
CA ILE A 57 10.70 -7.33 -18.34
C ILE A 57 9.53 -6.36 -18.44
N ILE A 58 8.58 -6.59 -19.35
CA ILE A 58 7.39 -5.73 -19.50
C ILE A 58 6.55 -5.78 -18.23
N SER A 59 6.31 -6.96 -17.68
CA SER A 59 5.58 -7.16 -16.42
C SER A 59 6.24 -6.41 -15.26
N PHE A 60 7.56 -6.55 -15.12
CA PHE A 60 8.31 -5.87 -14.07
C PHE A 60 8.26 -4.34 -14.19
N ILE A 61 8.36 -3.81 -15.42
CA ILE A 61 8.22 -2.37 -15.68
C ILE A 61 6.80 -1.90 -15.31
N LEU A 62 5.77 -2.69 -15.65
CA LEU A 62 4.40 -2.36 -15.27
C LEU A 62 4.21 -2.32 -13.75
N GLU A 63 4.79 -3.25 -13.01
CA GLU A 63 4.72 -3.22 -11.54
C GLU A 63 5.40 -1.97 -10.96
N ILE A 64 6.57 -1.57 -11.49
CA ILE A 64 7.21 -0.31 -11.09
C ILE A 64 6.31 0.89 -11.38
N VAL A 65 5.67 0.92 -12.56
CA VAL A 65 4.73 2.00 -12.93
C VAL A 65 3.54 2.04 -11.99
N VAL A 66 2.97 0.88 -11.62
CA VAL A 66 1.86 0.77 -10.68
C VAL A 66 2.28 1.25 -9.28
N LEU A 67 3.45 0.84 -8.78
CA LEU A 67 4.00 1.31 -7.50
C LEU A 67 4.24 2.82 -7.50
N PHE A 68 4.80 3.35 -8.57
CA PHE A 68 5.01 4.80 -8.70
C PHE A 68 3.67 5.55 -8.76
N ALA A 69 2.67 5.03 -9.48
CA ALA A 69 1.34 5.63 -9.53
C ALA A 69 0.64 5.62 -8.16
N LEU A 70 0.81 4.55 -7.37
CA LEU A 70 0.35 4.49 -5.98
C LEU A 70 1.07 5.53 -5.12
N GLY A 71 2.39 5.67 -5.25
CA GLY A 71 3.15 6.72 -4.57
C GLY A 71 2.68 8.12 -4.98
N ALA A 72 2.42 8.36 -6.26
CA ALA A 72 1.88 9.62 -6.76
C ALA A 72 0.48 9.93 -6.20
N TYR A 73 -0.37 8.90 -6.07
CA TYR A 73 -1.68 9.02 -5.44
C TYR A 73 -1.56 9.42 -3.97
N LEU A 74 -0.67 8.76 -3.21
CA LEU A 74 -0.40 9.13 -1.82
C LEU A 74 0.19 10.54 -1.71
N ALA A 75 1.06 10.95 -2.62
CA ALA A 75 1.59 12.31 -2.65
C ALA A 75 0.48 13.36 -2.77
N LYS A 76 -0.51 13.10 -3.63
CA LYS A 76 -1.67 13.98 -3.81
C LYS A 76 -2.53 14.05 -2.55
N ILE A 77 -2.74 12.92 -1.86
CA ILE A 77 -3.51 12.89 -0.60
C ILE A 77 -2.77 13.64 0.52
N SER A 78 -1.44 13.50 0.55
CA SER A 78 -0.56 14.11 1.55
C SER A 78 -0.16 15.56 1.23
N GLN A 79 -0.59 16.10 0.08
CA GLN A 79 -0.17 17.41 -0.44
C GLN A 79 1.36 17.60 -0.49
N ASP A 80 2.11 16.55 -0.80
CA ASP A 80 3.57 16.57 -0.92
C ASP A 80 3.98 16.27 -2.38
N SER A 81 5.28 16.30 -2.64
CA SER A 81 5.92 16.05 -3.91
C SER A 81 5.70 14.61 -4.42
N ILE A 82 5.10 14.52 -5.60
CA ILE A 82 4.83 13.26 -6.32
C ILE A 82 6.10 12.42 -6.51
N LEU A 83 7.21 13.05 -6.88
CA LEU A 83 8.48 12.36 -7.11
C LEU A 83 9.01 11.69 -5.85
N LYS A 84 8.93 12.36 -4.69
CA LYS A 84 9.43 11.83 -3.42
C LYS A 84 8.64 10.59 -3.01
N TYR A 85 7.32 10.70 -2.92
CA TYR A 85 6.46 9.58 -2.54
C TYR A 85 6.47 8.44 -3.57
N GLY A 86 6.54 8.77 -4.86
CA GLY A 86 6.70 7.78 -5.93
C GLY A 86 7.97 6.95 -5.77
N LEU A 87 9.11 7.61 -5.53
CA LEU A 87 10.39 6.93 -5.29
C LEU A 87 10.40 6.18 -3.95
N GLU A 88 9.83 6.74 -2.88
CA GLU A 88 9.69 6.06 -1.59
C GLU A 88 8.91 4.75 -1.73
N MET A 89 7.82 4.73 -2.52
CA MET A 89 7.06 3.50 -2.76
C MET A 89 7.81 2.46 -3.59
N VAL A 90 8.54 2.89 -4.63
CA VAL A 90 9.39 1.96 -5.40
C VAL A 90 10.50 1.38 -4.52
N LEU A 91 11.13 2.21 -3.68
CA LEU A 91 12.14 1.76 -2.72
C LEU A 91 11.55 0.80 -1.68
N ALA A 92 10.35 1.07 -1.17
CA ALA A 92 9.63 0.16 -0.29
C ALA A 92 9.45 -1.21 -0.97
N GLY A 93 9.01 -1.23 -2.23
CA GLY A 93 8.90 -2.48 -3.02
C GLY A 93 10.23 -3.22 -3.15
N VAL A 94 11.33 -2.53 -3.46
CA VAL A 94 12.68 -3.13 -3.51
C VAL A 94 13.07 -3.72 -2.15
N ILE A 95 12.86 -2.97 -1.06
CA ILE A 95 13.16 -3.43 0.29
C ILE A 95 12.31 -4.67 0.63
N THR A 96 11.02 -4.67 0.29
CA THR A 96 10.13 -5.82 0.48
C THR A 96 10.65 -7.05 -0.24
N VAL A 97 11.06 -6.94 -1.51
CA VAL A 97 11.66 -8.06 -2.26
C VAL A 97 12.93 -8.56 -1.59
N LEU A 98 13.82 -7.66 -1.16
CA LEU A 98 15.05 -8.05 -0.44
C LEU A 98 14.74 -8.78 0.87
N ILE A 99 13.77 -8.31 1.64
CA ILE A 99 13.31 -8.97 2.87
C ILE A 99 12.69 -10.33 2.54
N SER A 100 11.85 -10.43 1.51
CA SER A 100 11.25 -11.70 1.07
C SER A 100 12.31 -12.72 0.66
N ILE A 101 13.36 -12.29 -0.04
CA ILE A 101 14.51 -13.14 -0.37
C ILE A 101 15.27 -13.53 0.88
N LEU A 102 15.46 -12.62 1.84
CA LEU A 102 16.16 -12.92 3.09
C LEU A 102 15.39 -13.94 3.96
N ILE A 103 14.06 -13.82 4.01
CA ILE A 103 13.19 -14.73 4.76
C ILE A 103 13.00 -16.07 4.03
N GLY A 104 12.77 -16.04 2.72
CA GLY A 104 12.49 -17.23 1.90
C GLY A 104 13.74 -17.97 1.41
N GLY A 105 14.86 -17.27 1.25
CA GLY A 105 16.13 -17.79 0.72
C GLY A 105 17.01 -18.53 1.71
N GLY A 106 16.51 -18.84 2.91
CA GLY A 106 17.19 -19.63 3.94
C GLY A 106 17.21 -21.15 3.70
N HIS A 107 16.62 -21.64 2.61
CA HIS A 107 16.66 -23.05 2.21
C HIS A 107 17.20 -23.16 0.77
N GLY A 108 18.52 -23.29 0.66
CA GLY A 108 19.21 -23.88 -0.49
C GLY A 108 19.58 -25.32 -0.18
#